data_AF-A0A2L2XAA5-F1
#
_entry.id   AF-A0A2L2XAA5-F1
#
_cell.length_a   1.000
_cell.length_b   1.000
_cell.length_c   1.000
_cell.angle_alpha   90.00
_cell.angle_beta   90.00
_cell.angle_gamma   90.00
#
_symmetry.space_group_name_H-M   'P 1'
#
loop_
_entity.id
_entity.type
_entity.pdbx_description
1 polymer ?
#
loop_
_entity_poly.entity_id
_entity_poly.type
_entity_poly.pdbx_seq_one_letter_code
_entity_poly.pdbx_strand_id
1 'polypeptide(L)'
;MAFLEMLFKDAPHKGKKAGKAALPGPSLFREVEEVDVMAQRVADLNTGLLASRQEINDMVSEAAETAMCTQGMVDDLGNHVSDVMKQMENTGESLKKAREYAGEGVVRLDSANTEMETIQQQVLESLKIYSRLYDDVKTFGEMLEAIKAIADQTKLLALNASIEAARAGEAGLGFAVVAQEVNKLAVKSKKMVDDVSVTLKQVTNSASMVMQSMSQGARGVQTGIDLITQVNDFCRAIMEHMVDSVAAVEKAYAGAEALDLGMGGVQAVAQEINQVVGKISHISGSTTDVLKEQSDSMQQLLINLKRLRGMAG
;
A
#
# COMPACT_ATOMS: atom_id res chain seq x y z
N MET A 1 -29.69 -73.12 -32.13
CA MET A 1 -29.78 -74.55 -32.45
C MET A 1 -30.81 -75.29 -31.59
N ALA A 2 -30.90 -75.05 -30.27
CA ALA A 2 -31.83 -75.76 -29.39
C ALA A 2 -33.34 -75.57 -29.70
N PHE A 3 -33.76 -74.41 -30.22
CA PHE A 3 -35.17 -74.18 -30.58
C PHE A 3 -35.61 -74.91 -31.86
N LEU A 4 -34.66 -75.22 -32.75
CA LEU A 4 -34.90 -75.95 -34.01
C LEU A 4 -35.04 -77.46 -33.80
N GLU A 5 -34.38 -78.03 -32.78
CA GLU A 5 -34.53 -79.47 -32.46
C GLU A 5 -35.86 -79.80 -31.77
N MET A 6 -36.49 -78.83 -31.10
CA MET A 6 -37.74 -79.08 -30.37
C MET A 6 -38.96 -79.18 -31.31
N LEU A 7 -38.95 -78.46 -32.43
CA LEU A 7 -40.08 -78.45 -33.38
C LEU A 7 -40.15 -79.70 -34.29
N PHE A 8 -39.10 -80.52 -34.35
CA PHE A 8 -39.01 -81.66 -35.28
C PHE A 8 -39.06 -83.05 -34.63
N LYS A 9 -39.28 -83.16 -33.30
CA LYS A 9 -39.17 -84.44 -32.59
C LYS A 9 -40.47 -85.26 -32.47
N ASP A 10 -41.65 -84.70 -32.80
CA ASP A 10 -42.95 -85.38 -32.64
C ASP A 10 -43.65 -85.68 -33.98
N ALA A 11 -43.04 -86.53 -34.83
CA ALA A 11 -43.77 -87.17 -35.93
C ALA A 11 -43.36 -88.65 -36.10
N PRO A 12 -44.29 -89.62 -36.00
CA PRO A 12 -43.97 -91.04 -36.05
C PRO A 12 -43.67 -91.54 -37.47
N HIS A 13 -42.66 -92.41 -37.58
CA HIS A 13 -42.25 -93.14 -38.78
C HIS A 13 -43.37 -94.00 -39.39
N LYS A 14 -43.82 -93.72 -40.63
CA LYS A 14 -44.23 -94.74 -41.64
C LYS A 14 -44.08 -94.26 -43.10
N GLY A 15 -43.27 -94.99 -43.88
CA GLY A 15 -43.56 -95.40 -45.26
C GLY A 15 -43.64 -94.37 -46.41
N LYS A 16 -42.55 -94.29 -47.19
CA LYS A 16 -42.41 -93.79 -48.58
C LYS A 16 -43.68 -93.30 -49.32
N LYS A 17 -43.80 -91.97 -49.47
CA LYS A 17 -44.08 -91.27 -50.73
C LYS A 17 -43.32 -89.94 -50.73
N ALA A 18 -42.52 -89.70 -51.77
CA ALA A 18 -42.03 -88.36 -52.07
C ALA A 18 -43.26 -87.49 -52.39
N GLY A 19 -43.58 -86.55 -51.50
CA GLY A 19 -44.79 -85.74 -51.59
C GLY A 19 -44.70 -84.57 -50.62
N LYS A 20 -44.15 -83.47 -51.14
CA LYS A 20 -44.19 -82.09 -50.62
C LYS A 20 -43.90 -81.95 -49.13
N ALA A 21 -42.70 -81.48 -48.80
CA ALA A 21 -42.47 -80.72 -47.57
C ALA A 21 -43.66 -79.75 -47.44
N ALA A 22 -44.40 -79.85 -46.33
CA ALA A 22 -45.51 -78.95 -46.06
C ALA A 22 -44.94 -77.53 -46.14
N LEU A 23 -45.41 -76.77 -47.14
CA LEU A 23 -45.05 -75.37 -47.27
C LEU A 23 -45.31 -74.71 -45.91
N PRO A 24 -44.35 -73.97 -45.36
CA PRO A 24 -44.56 -73.28 -44.10
C PRO A 24 -45.82 -72.43 -44.22
N GLY A 25 -46.71 -72.58 -43.23
CA GLY A 25 -47.98 -71.88 -43.24
C GLY A 25 -47.79 -70.35 -43.18
N PRO A 26 -48.81 -69.57 -43.55
CA PRO A 26 -48.75 -68.10 -43.53
C PRO A 26 -48.38 -67.49 -42.16
N SER A 27 -48.47 -68.25 -41.05
CA SER A 27 -48.03 -67.79 -39.73
C SER A 27 -46.51 -67.70 -39.58
N LEU A 28 -45.73 -68.64 -40.13
CA LEU A 28 -44.26 -68.64 -40.01
C LEU A 28 -43.65 -67.49 -40.80
N PHE A 29 -44.20 -67.17 -41.97
CA PHE A 29 -43.77 -66.02 -42.76
C PHE A 29 -44.00 -64.70 -42.03
N ARG A 30 -45.15 -64.56 -41.36
CA ARG A 30 -45.49 -63.38 -40.56
C ARG A 30 -44.56 -63.25 -39.35
N GLU A 31 -44.27 -64.35 -38.63
CA GLU A 31 -43.31 -64.33 -37.52
C GLU A 31 -41.89 -63.97 -37.99
N VAL A 32 -41.43 -64.51 -39.13
CA VAL A 32 -40.14 -64.15 -39.73
C VAL A 32 -40.07 -62.67 -40.13
N GLU A 33 -41.17 -62.11 -40.65
CA GLU A 33 -41.27 -60.69 -40.99
C GLU A 33 -41.28 -59.79 -39.75
N GLU A 34 -41.99 -60.18 -38.69
CA GLU A 34 -41.97 -59.47 -37.40
C GLU A 34 -40.57 -59.45 -36.76
N VAL A 35 -39.83 -60.56 -36.84
CA VAL A 35 -38.44 -60.63 -36.32
C VAL A 35 -37.47 -59.82 -37.21
N ASP A 36 -37.67 -59.77 -38.54
CA ASP A 36 -36.87 -58.94 -39.48
C ASP A 36 -37.03 -57.44 -39.18
N VAL A 37 -38.27 -56.99 -38.92
CA VAL A 37 -38.56 -55.61 -38.49
C VAL A 37 -37.94 -55.31 -37.13
N MET A 38 -38.03 -56.24 -36.18
CA MET A 38 -37.42 -56.07 -34.86
C MET A 38 -35.89 -56.00 -34.94
N ALA A 39 -35.29 -56.78 -35.84
CA ALA A 39 -33.87 -56.78 -36.13
C ALA A 39 -33.37 -55.44 -36.69
N GLN A 40 -34.10 -54.89 -37.66
CA GLN A 40 -33.83 -53.57 -38.22
C GLN A 40 -33.96 -52.47 -37.16
N ARG A 41 -35.01 -52.53 -36.33
CA ARG A 41 -35.21 -51.56 -35.25
C ARG A 41 -34.07 -51.57 -34.22
N VAL A 42 -33.51 -52.74 -33.92
CA VAL A 42 -32.33 -52.84 -33.04
C VAL A 42 -31.07 -52.29 -33.73
N ALA A 43 -30.91 -52.49 -35.04
CA ALA A 43 -29.79 -51.90 -35.78
C ALA A 43 -29.86 -50.36 -35.78
N ASP A 44 -31.04 -49.78 -35.97
CA ASP A 44 -31.27 -48.33 -35.89
C ASP A 44 -31.05 -47.78 -34.47
N LEU A 45 -31.43 -48.54 -33.43
CA LEU A 45 -31.11 -48.18 -32.06
C LEU A 45 -29.60 -48.19 -31.80
N ASN A 46 -28.87 -49.17 -32.35
CA ASN A 46 -27.42 -49.24 -32.21
C ASN A 46 -26.71 -48.07 -32.89
N THR A 47 -27.16 -47.63 -34.08
CA THR A 47 -26.58 -46.45 -34.74
C THR A 47 -26.85 -45.17 -33.95
N GLY A 48 -28.06 -45.01 -33.40
CA GLY A 48 -28.36 -43.91 -32.48
C GLY A 48 -27.50 -43.92 -31.21
N LEU A 49 -27.25 -45.10 -30.64
CA LEU A 49 -26.41 -45.24 -29.44
C LEU A 49 -24.93 -44.95 -29.73
N LEU A 50 -24.43 -45.28 -30.92
CA LEU A 50 -23.09 -44.88 -31.36
C LEU A 50 -22.94 -43.36 -31.49
N ALA A 51 -23.96 -42.68 -32.02
CA ALA A 51 -23.98 -41.22 -32.10
C ALA A 51 -23.98 -40.57 -30.70
N SER A 52 -24.90 -41.00 -29.82
CA SER A 52 -24.94 -40.51 -28.44
C SER A 52 -23.65 -40.78 -27.67
N ARG A 53 -22.98 -41.92 -27.93
CA ARG A 53 -21.67 -42.23 -27.37
C ARG A 53 -20.58 -41.28 -27.88
N GLN A 54 -20.60 -40.90 -29.16
CA GLN A 54 -19.65 -39.91 -29.67
C GLN A 54 -19.82 -38.57 -28.93
N GLU A 55 -21.05 -38.11 -28.76
CA GLU A 55 -21.36 -36.91 -27.97
C GLU A 55 -20.86 -37.03 -26.52
N ILE A 56 -21.03 -38.20 -25.89
CA ILE A 56 -20.49 -38.47 -24.54
C ILE A 56 -18.96 -38.37 -24.50
N ASN A 57 -18.25 -38.92 -25.50
CA ASN A 57 -16.79 -38.83 -25.53
C ASN A 57 -16.31 -37.40 -25.73
N ASP A 58 -17.01 -36.61 -26.55
CA ASP A 58 -16.70 -35.20 -26.76
C ASP A 58 -16.89 -34.42 -25.45
N MET A 59 -18.02 -34.62 -24.74
CA MET A 59 -18.26 -34.03 -23.41
C MET A 59 -17.23 -34.45 -22.36
N VAL A 60 -16.77 -35.71 -22.40
CA VAL A 60 -15.72 -36.20 -21.49
C VAL A 60 -14.39 -35.51 -21.75
N SER A 61 -14.03 -35.31 -23.01
CA SER A 61 -12.81 -34.59 -23.39
C SER A 61 -12.85 -33.14 -22.89
N GLU A 62 -13.97 -32.45 -23.09
CA GLU A 62 -14.17 -31.07 -22.64
C GLU A 62 -14.13 -30.95 -21.10
N ALA A 63 -14.76 -31.90 -20.40
CA ALA A 63 -14.73 -31.95 -18.94
C ALA A 63 -13.31 -32.22 -18.39
N ALA A 64 -12.52 -33.09 -19.05
CA ALA A 64 -11.13 -33.34 -18.69
C ALA A 64 -10.26 -32.09 -18.87
N GLU A 65 -10.41 -31.40 -20.00
CA GLU A 65 -9.69 -30.16 -20.28
C GLU A 65 -10.04 -29.07 -19.26
N THR A 66 -11.35 -28.90 -18.97
CA THR A 66 -11.82 -27.96 -17.94
C THR A 66 -11.21 -28.25 -16.58
N ALA A 67 -11.17 -29.53 -16.15
CA ALA A 67 -10.57 -29.92 -14.89
C ALA A 67 -9.06 -29.65 -14.85
N MET A 68 -8.34 -29.92 -15.94
CA MET A 68 -6.91 -29.61 -16.06
C MET A 68 -6.63 -28.11 -16.00
N CYS A 69 -7.38 -27.30 -16.74
CA CYS A 69 -7.28 -25.84 -16.69
C CYS A 69 -7.58 -25.31 -15.28
N THR A 70 -8.60 -25.85 -14.62
CA THR A 70 -8.96 -25.48 -13.25
C THR A 70 -7.82 -25.79 -12.27
N GLN A 71 -7.17 -26.95 -12.41
CA GLN A 71 -6.03 -27.32 -11.57
C GLN A 71 -4.85 -26.36 -11.77
N GLY A 72 -4.51 -26.01 -13.02
CA GLY A 72 -3.46 -25.04 -13.31
C GLY A 72 -3.76 -23.66 -12.72
N MET A 73 -5.01 -23.19 -12.83
CA MET A 73 -5.44 -21.93 -12.22
C MET A 73 -5.35 -21.95 -10.69
N VAL A 74 -5.67 -23.09 -10.05
CA VAL A 74 -5.51 -23.25 -8.60
C VAL A 74 -4.04 -23.17 -8.20
N ASP A 75 -3.15 -23.85 -8.91
CA ASP A 75 -1.72 -23.83 -8.61
C ASP A 75 -1.14 -22.40 -8.75
N ASP A 76 -1.50 -21.69 -9.82
CA ASP A 76 -1.11 -20.30 -10.05
C ASP A 76 -1.66 -19.36 -8.96
N LEU A 77 -2.93 -19.53 -8.59
CA LEU A 77 -3.56 -18.74 -7.53
C LEU A 77 -2.89 -19.00 -6.18
N GLY A 78 -2.44 -20.23 -5.89
CA GLY A 78 -1.73 -20.55 -4.65
C GLY A 78 -0.38 -19.88 -4.53
N ASN A 79 0.37 -19.82 -5.63
CA ASN A 79 1.60 -19.03 -5.67
C ASN A 79 1.30 -17.54 -5.40
N HIS A 80 0.24 -17.00 -6.00
CA HIS A 80 -0.13 -15.60 -5.81
C HIS A 80 -0.59 -15.30 -4.37
N VAL A 81 -1.38 -16.18 -3.75
CA VAL A 81 -1.80 -16.04 -2.35
C VAL A 81 -0.58 -16.06 -1.42
N SER A 82 0.37 -16.97 -1.65
CA SER A 82 1.63 -17.03 -0.89
C SER A 82 2.45 -15.74 -1.01
N ASP A 83 2.61 -15.21 -2.23
CA ASP A 83 3.29 -13.94 -2.47
C ASP A 83 2.60 -12.77 -1.76
N VAL A 84 1.27 -12.74 -1.82
CA VAL A 84 0.45 -11.73 -1.14
C VAL A 84 0.62 -11.79 0.38
N MET A 85 0.61 -12.99 0.98
CA MET A 85 0.84 -13.16 2.43
C MET A 85 2.24 -12.68 2.84
N LYS A 86 3.27 -13.01 2.06
CA LYS A 86 4.65 -12.52 2.31
C LYS A 86 4.75 -10.99 2.17
N GLN A 87 4.06 -10.41 1.19
CA GLN A 87 4.01 -8.96 1.01
C GLN A 87 3.33 -8.27 2.19
N MET A 88 2.26 -8.86 2.74
CA MET A 88 1.60 -8.36 3.94
C MET A 88 2.52 -8.41 5.17
N GLU A 89 3.36 -9.45 5.30
CA GLU A 89 4.31 -9.58 6.42
C GLU A 89 5.31 -8.43 6.41
N ASN A 90 5.94 -8.22 5.25
CA ASN A 90 6.88 -7.13 5.03
C ASN A 90 6.23 -5.76 5.23
N THR A 91 4.96 -5.61 4.81
CA THR A 91 4.20 -4.38 5.01
C THR A 91 3.91 -4.14 6.50
N GLY A 92 3.52 -5.17 7.24
CA GLY A 92 3.31 -5.11 8.69
C GLY A 92 4.58 -4.72 9.46
N GLU A 93 5.73 -5.32 9.13
CA GLU A 93 7.01 -4.93 9.71
C GLU A 93 7.38 -3.48 9.39
N SER A 94 7.15 -3.04 8.15
CA SER A 94 7.44 -1.68 7.71
C SER A 94 6.58 -0.66 8.45
N LEU A 95 5.28 -0.94 8.63
CA LEU A 95 4.37 -0.13 9.41
C LEU A 95 4.80 -0.02 10.89
N LYS A 96 5.24 -1.14 11.48
CA LYS A 96 5.75 -1.14 12.86
C LYS A 96 6.97 -0.22 13.01
N LYS A 97 7.98 -0.36 12.14
CA LYS A 97 9.18 0.50 12.16
C LYS A 97 8.82 1.97 11.95
N ALA A 98 7.92 2.24 11.02
CA ALA A 98 7.51 3.60 10.72
C ALA A 98 6.76 4.23 11.90
N ARG A 99 5.99 3.44 12.67
CA ARG A 99 5.36 3.89 13.93
C ARG A 99 6.39 4.18 15.02
N GLU A 100 7.40 3.33 15.15
CA GLU A 100 8.52 3.55 16.08
C GLU A 100 9.26 4.86 15.75
N TYR A 101 9.59 5.10 14.47
CA TYR A 101 10.23 6.34 14.04
C TYR A 101 9.36 7.58 14.25
N ALA A 102 8.05 7.50 13.99
CA ALA A 102 7.14 8.61 14.27
C ALA A 102 7.07 8.91 15.77
N GLY A 103 7.02 7.87 16.61
CA GLY A 103 7.05 8.01 18.08
C GLY A 103 8.35 8.62 18.59
N GLU A 104 9.51 8.15 18.11
CA GLU A 104 10.80 8.78 18.41
C GLU A 104 10.86 10.24 17.94
N GLY A 105 10.27 10.53 16.78
CA GLY A 105 10.17 11.89 16.24
C GLY A 105 9.46 12.84 17.22
N VAL A 106 8.32 12.43 17.77
CA VAL A 106 7.58 13.21 18.78
C VAL A 106 8.45 13.49 20.01
N VAL A 107 9.14 12.50 20.56
CA VAL A 107 10.00 12.67 21.74
C VAL A 107 11.13 13.66 21.47
N ARG A 108 11.77 13.58 20.31
CA ARG A 108 12.85 14.50 19.92
C ARG A 108 12.34 15.92 19.68
N LEU A 109 11.15 16.06 19.10
CA LEU A 109 10.52 17.37 18.87
C LEU A 109 10.09 18.02 20.18
N ASP A 110 9.59 17.26 21.14
CA ASP A 110 9.25 17.77 22.48
C ASP A 110 10.49 18.29 23.22
N SER A 111 11.60 17.56 23.10
CA SER A 111 12.91 18.00 23.62
C SER A 111 13.37 19.29 22.92
N ALA A 112 13.23 19.37 21.59
CA ALA A 112 13.57 20.57 20.83
C ALA A 112 12.68 21.77 21.20
N ASN A 113 11.40 21.54 21.49
CA ASN A 113 10.49 22.59 21.95
C ASN A 113 10.95 23.17 23.30
N THR A 114 11.32 22.30 24.24
CA THR A 114 11.84 22.69 25.56
C THR A 114 13.12 23.53 25.44
N GLU A 115 14.03 23.15 24.55
CA GLU A 115 15.24 23.93 24.26
C GLU A 115 14.90 25.30 23.66
N MET A 116 13.92 25.37 22.75
CA MET A 116 13.48 26.63 22.16
C MET A 116 12.81 27.57 23.16
N GLU A 117 12.02 27.04 24.09
CA GLU A 117 11.47 27.81 25.22
C GLU A 117 12.59 28.38 26.11
N THR A 118 13.63 27.58 26.37
CA THR A 118 14.82 28.02 27.12
C THR A 118 15.55 29.15 26.39
N ILE A 119 15.76 29.03 25.08
CA ILE A 119 16.37 30.07 24.26
C ILE A 119 15.49 31.33 24.25
N GLN A 120 14.16 31.18 24.17
CA GLN A 120 13.23 32.31 24.22
C GLN A 120 13.40 33.10 25.52
N GLN A 121 13.47 32.41 26.66
CA GLN A 121 13.69 33.04 27.96
C GLN A 121 15.04 33.78 28.01
N GLN A 122 16.11 33.18 27.49
CA GLN A 122 17.44 33.83 27.44
C GLN A 122 17.45 35.09 26.56
N VAL A 123 16.74 35.08 25.43
CA VAL A 123 16.60 36.25 24.57
C VAL A 123 15.80 37.36 25.26
N LEU A 124 14.70 37.02 25.94
CA LEU A 124 13.90 37.98 26.69
C LEU A 124 14.69 38.62 27.84
N GLU A 125 15.50 37.83 28.54
CA GLU A 125 16.37 38.37 29.60
C GLU A 125 17.47 39.27 29.03
N SER A 126 18.07 38.88 27.89
CA SER A 126 19.04 39.71 27.18
C SER A 126 18.44 41.05 26.74
N LEU A 127 17.18 41.06 26.27
CA LEU A 127 16.47 42.28 25.91
C LEU A 127 16.30 43.23 27.11
N LYS A 128 16.01 42.71 28.31
CA LYS A 128 15.93 43.53 29.53
C LYS A 128 17.28 44.15 29.90
N ILE A 129 18.36 43.37 29.84
CA ILE A 129 19.72 43.85 30.11
C ILE A 129 20.09 44.98 29.13
N TYR A 130 19.79 44.81 27.86
CA TYR A 130 20.04 45.84 26.83
C TYR A 130 19.19 47.10 27.03
N SER A 131 17.93 46.96 27.44
CA SER A 131 17.09 48.11 27.77
C SER A 131 17.71 48.94 28.89
N ARG A 132 18.21 48.30 29.95
CA ARG A 132 18.89 48.98 31.05
C ARG A 132 20.18 49.66 30.60
N LEU A 133 21.00 48.98 29.79
CA LEU A 133 22.21 49.57 29.21
C LEU A 133 21.89 50.81 28.37
N TYR A 134 20.81 50.77 27.59
CA TYR A 134 20.37 51.90 26.78
C TYR A 134 20.03 53.12 27.65
N ASP A 135 19.30 52.90 28.75
CA ASP A 135 18.97 53.95 29.72
C ASP A 135 20.23 54.51 30.40
N ASP A 136 21.17 53.64 30.82
CA ASP A 136 22.43 54.05 31.44
C ASP A 136 23.28 54.92 30.48
N VAL A 137 23.35 54.53 29.20
CA VAL A 137 24.05 55.27 28.15
C VAL A 137 23.41 56.65 27.92
N LYS A 138 22.08 56.73 27.94
CA LYS A 138 21.35 58.00 27.82
C LYS A 138 21.67 58.94 28.98
N THR A 139 21.61 58.43 30.21
CA THR A 139 21.97 59.20 31.41
C THR A 139 23.42 59.67 31.38
N PHE A 140 24.36 58.85 30.89
CA PHE A 140 25.75 59.28 30.70
C PHE A 140 25.89 60.41 29.67
N GLY A 141 25.08 60.38 28.60
CA GLY A 141 25.01 61.47 27.62
C GLY A 141 24.55 62.79 28.23
N GLU A 142 23.53 62.75 29.09
CA GLU A 142 23.05 63.93 29.84
C GLU A 142 24.15 64.49 30.78
N MET A 143 24.93 63.62 31.43
CA MET A 143 26.06 64.04 32.25
C MET A 143 27.18 64.71 31.43
N LEU A 144 27.51 64.18 30.25
CA LEU A 144 28.53 64.78 29.38
C LEU A 144 28.12 66.19 28.92
N GLU A 145 26.86 66.40 28.56
CA GLU A 145 26.36 67.74 28.21
C GLU A 145 26.46 68.71 29.39
N ALA A 146 26.17 68.26 30.62
CA ALA A 146 26.37 69.06 31.82
C ALA A 146 27.84 69.43 32.05
N ILE A 147 28.78 68.48 31.89
CA ILE A 147 30.21 68.73 32.05
C ILE A 147 30.72 69.68 30.95
N LYS A 148 30.22 69.54 29.71
CA LYS A 148 30.52 70.45 28.61
C LYS A 148 30.10 71.88 28.94
N ALA A 149 28.89 72.06 29.48
CA ALA A 149 28.39 73.36 29.92
C ALA A 149 29.26 73.95 31.05
N ILE A 150 29.70 73.13 32.01
CA ILE A 150 30.63 73.57 33.08
C ILE A 150 31.97 73.99 32.51
N ALA A 151 32.53 73.24 31.55
CA ALA A 151 33.79 73.59 30.90
C ALA A 151 33.68 74.91 30.11
N ASP A 152 32.57 75.13 29.41
CA ASP A 152 32.30 76.39 28.69
C ASP A 152 32.14 77.58 29.66
N GLN A 153 31.43 77.40 30.78
CA GLN A 153 31.33 78.42 31.84
C GLN A 153 32.69 78.72 32.47
N THR A 154 33.48 77.69 32.78
CA THR A 154 34.83 77.83 33.36
C THR A 154 35.75 78.58 32.41
N LYS A 155 35.65 78.31 31.11
CA LYS A 155 36.39 79.03 30.07
C LYS A 155 36.04 80.53 30.06
N LEU A 156 34.75 80.86 30.14
CA LEU A 156 34.29 82.25 30.20
C LEU A 156 34.73 82.94 31.49
N LEU A 157 34.65 82.26 32.64
CA LEU A 157 35.15 82.77 33.92
C LEU A 157 36.65 83.06 33.88
N ALA A 158 37.44 82.13 33.32
CA ALA A 158 38.87 82.29 33.17
C ALA A 158 39.24 83.46 32.24
N LEU A 159 38.49 83.64 31.15
CA LEU A 159 38.64 84.78 30.25
C LEU A 159 38.38 86.11 30.98
N ASN A 160 37.28 86.19 31.73
CA ASN A 160 36.95 87.38 32.52
C ASN A 160 38.04 87.68 33.58
N ALA A 161 38.57 86.65 34.24
CA ALA A 161 39.67 86.78 35.18
C ALA A 161 40.97 87.26 34.51
N SER A 162 41.30 86.77 33.30
CA SER A 162 42.44 87.26 32.53
C SER A 162 42.29 88.73 32.15
N ILE A 163 41.08 89.17 31.78
CA ILE A 163 40.79 90.57 31.46
C ILE A 163 41.00 91.45 32.71
N GLU A 164 40.46 91.04 33.85
CA GLU A 164 40.57 91.83 35.09
C GLU A 164 42.01 91.85 35.64
N ALA A 165 42.74 90.74 35.49
CA ALA A 165 44.16 90.68 35.83
C ALA A 165 45.01 91.61 34.95
N ALA A 166 44.72 91.71 33.65
CA ALA A 166 45.36 92.69 32.76
C ALA A 166 45.02 94.14 33.17
N ARG A 167 43.79 94.37 33.65
CA ARG A 167 43.31 95.68 34.10
C ARG A 167 43.99 96.15 35.38
N ALA A 168 44.40 95.22 36.26
CA ALA A 168 45.13 95.49 37.49
C ALA A 168 46.63 95.80 37.29
N GLY A 169 47.15 95.72 36.05
CA GLY A 169 48.54 96.03 35.72
C GLY A 169 49.55 95.09 36.39
N GLU A 170 50.63 95.63 36.97
CA GLU A 170 51.69 94.82 37.60
C GLU A 170 51.19 93.97 38.79
N ALA A 171 50.20 94.48 39.54
CA ALA A 171 49.61 93.74 40.67
C ALA A 171 48.83 92.49 40.24
N GLY A 172 48.40 92.42 38.97
CA GLY A 172 47.61 91.32 38.41
C GLY A 172 48.41 90.22 37.73
N LEU A 173 49.74 90.36 37.58
CA LEU A 173 50.57 89.44 36.79
C LEU A 173 50.46 87.97 37.25
N GLY A 174 50.45 87.72 38.57
CA GLY A 174 50.27 86.37 39.12
C GLY A 174 48.87 85.79 38.82
N PHE A 175 47.83 86.62 38.92
CA PHE A 175 46.45 86.22 38.60
C PHE A 175 46.26 85.98 37.10
N ALA A 176 46.95 86.73 36.23
CA ALA A 176 46.89 86.54 34.79
C ALA A 176 47.39 85.16 34.38
N VAL A 177 48.49 84.69 34.98
CA VAL A 177 49.05 83.34 34.73
C VAL A 177 48.07 82.25 35.16
N VAL A 178 47.47 82.39 36.35
CA VAL A 178 46.47 81.42 36.84
C VAL A 178 45.26 81.38 35.93
N ALA A 179 44.72 82.54 35.54
CA ALA A 179 43.56 82.62 34.64
C ALA A 179 43.84 81.98 33.27
N GLN A 180 45.05 82.15 32.73
CA GLN A 180 45.46 81.53 31.47
C GLN A 180 45.54 80.00 31.57
N GLU A 181 46.06 79.47 32.69
CA GLU A 181 46.12 78.03 32.94
C GLU A 181 44.72 77.43 33.15
N VAL A 182 43.83 78.11 33.88
CA VAL A 182 42.42 77.68 34.04
C VAL A 182 41.70 77.65 32.68
N ASN A 183 41.90 78.67 31.83
CA ASN A 183 41.33 78.69 30.48
C ASN A 183 41.82 77.50 29.64
N LYS A 184 43.12 77.20 29.72
CA LYS A 184 43.72 76.05 29.03
C LYS A 184 43.16 74.72 29.53
N LEU A 185 42.98 74.56 30.84
CA LEU A 185 42.32 73.39 31.43
C LEU A 185 40.86 73.26 30.98
N ALA A 186 40.10 74.36 30.93
CA ALA A 186 38.72 74.37 30.48
C ALA A 186 38.58 73.95 29.00
N VAL A 187 39.44 74.47 28.12
CA VAL A 187 39.51 74.06 26.71
C VAL A 187 39.88 72.58 26.57
N LYS A 188 40.86 72.12 27.34
CA LYS A 188 41.27 70.70 27.35
C LYS A 188 40.15 69.79 27.86
N SER A 189 39.44 70.20 28.91
CA SER A 189 38.29 69.48 29.48
C SER A 189 37.16 69.36 28.46
N LYS A 190 36.79 70.47 27.80
CA LYS A 190 35.79 70.46 26.72
C LYS A 190 36.17 69.48 25.60
N LYS A 191 37.42 69.51 25.15
CA LYS A 191 37.90 68.58 24.11
C LYS A 191 37.76 67.12 24.55
N MET A 192 38.13 66.79 25.79
CA MET A 192 37.97 65.43 26.32
C MET A 192 36.48 65.03 26.37
N VAL A 193 35.57 65.93 26.75
CA VAL A 193 34.13 65.66 26.73
C VAL A 193 33.62 65.42 25.32
N ASP A 194 34.07 66.20 24.34
CA ASP A 194 33.71 66.00 22.92
C ASP A 194 34.22 64.64 22.41
N ASP A 195 35.46 64.26 22.74
CA ASP A 195 36.04 62.96 22.37
C ASP A 195 35.23 61.80 23.01
N VAL A 196 34.89 61.89 24.30
CA VAL A 196 34.06 60.89 25.00
C VAL A 196 32.64 60.84 24.41
N SER A 197 32.09 61.97 23.98
CA SER A 197 30.76 62.02 23.34
C SER A 197 30.74 61.30 21.99
N VAL A 198 31.84 61.32 21.24
CA VAL A 198 31.97 60.54 20.00
C VAL A 198 31.96 59.04 20.31
N THR A 199 32.73 58.60 21.31
CA THR A 199 32.73 57.20 21.75
C THR A 199 31.35 56.78 22.27
N LEU A 200 30.67 57.63 23.03
CA LEU A 200 29.33 57.34 23.54
C LEU A 200 28.34 57.10 22.40
N LYS A 201 28.36 57.94 21.35
CA LYS A 201 27.53 57.75 20.15
C LYS A 201 27.80 56.40 19.47
N GLN A 202 29.06 55.98 19.39
CA GLN A 202 29.41 54.67 18.84
C GLN A 202 28.85 53.52 19.69
N VAL A 203 28.90 53.65 21.02
CA VAL A 203 28.31 52.68 21.96
C VAL A 203 26.78 52.64 21.82
N THR A 204 26.10 53.80 21.74
CA THR A 204 24.64 53.87 21.51
C THR A 204 24.24 53.18 20.21
N ASN A 205 24.95 53.46 19.12
CA ASN A 205 24.69 52.82 17.83
C ASN A 205 24.88 51.30 17.90
N SER A 206 25.94 50.85 18.58
CA SER A 206 26.21 49.41 18.77
C SER A 206 25.11 48.73 19.60
N ALA A 207 24.66 49.37 20.69
CA ALA A 207 23.55 48.88 21.50
C ALA A 207 22.25 48.77 20.69
N SER A 208 21.95 49.76 19.85
CA SER A 208 20.78 49.74 18.96
C SER A 208 20.84 48.58 17.96
N MET A 209 22.01 48.30 17.37
CA MET A 209 22.18 47.17 16.45
C MET A 209 21.96 45.83 17.17
N VAL A 210 22.45 45.68 18.40
CA VAL A 210 22.22 44.45 19.16
C VAL A 210 20.75 44.28 19.54
N MET A 211 20.06 45.34 19.95
CA MET A 211 18.60 45.27 20.20
C MET A 211 17.82 44.81 18.97
N GLN A 212 18.16 45.32 17.78
CA GLN A 212 17.54 44.90 16.53
C GLN A 212 17.80 43.41 16.25
N SER A 213 19.04 42.96 16.43
CA SER A 213 19.42 41.55 16.26
C SER A 213 18.69 40.63 17.25
N MET A 214 18.60 41.02 18.52
CA MET A 214 17.87 40.27 19.54
C MET A 214 16.37 40.22 19.26
N SER A 215 15.76 41.32 18.79
CA SER A 215 14.36 41.33 18.37
C SER A 215 14.10 40.39 17.18
N GLN A 216 15.04 40.32 16.24
CA GLN A 216 14.98 39.36 15.14
C GLN A 216 15.16 37.92 15.64
N GLY A 217 16.08 37.69 16.57
CA GLY A 217 16.28 36.40 17.23
C GLY A 217 15.02 35.92 17.94
N ALA A 218 14.35 36.79 18.71
CA ALA A 218 13.10 36.46 19.39
C ALA A 218 12.00 36.02 18.40
N ARG A 219 11.86 36.72 17.26
CA ARG A 219 10.93 36.30 16.19
C ARG A 219 11.32 34.95 15.59
N GLY A 220 12.60 34.73 15.33
CA GLY A 220 13.10 33.47 14.78
C GLY A 220 12.84 32.28 15.72
N VAL A 221 13.01 32.48 17.03
CA VAL A 221 12.68 31.47 18.05
C VAL A 221 11.19 31.16 18.04
N GLN A 222 10.32 32.18 18.01
CA GLN A 222 8.87 31.95 17.93
C GLN A 222 8.47 31.16 16.68
N THR A 223 8.99 31.54 15.51
CA THR A 223 8.75 30.76 14.27
C THR A 223 9.22 29.31 14.40
N GLY A 224 10.35 29.07 15.08
CA GLY A 224 10.83 27.71 15.31
C GLY A 224 9.93 26.89 16.24
N ILE A 225 9.38 27.50 17.29
CA ILE A 225 8.37 26.85 18.17
C ILE A 225 7.12 26.47 17.36
N ASP A 226 6.62 27.41 16.53
CA ASP A 226 5.43 27.17 15.70
C ASP A 226 5.67 26.03 14.68
N LEU A 227 6.88 25.96 14.10
CA LEU A 227 7.29 24.88 13.20
C LEU A 227 7.38 23.53 13.92
N ILE A 228 8.01 23.48 15.09
CA ILE A 228 8.12 22.25 15.89
C ILE A 228 6.73 21.72 16.24
N THR A 229 5.81 22.60 16.61
CA THR A 229 4.41 22.24 16.91
C THR A 229 3.72 21.62 15.69
N GLN A 230 3.84 22.24 14.50
CA GLN A 230 3.28 21.70 13.27
C GLN A 230 3.86 20.33 12.90
N VAL A 231 5.18 20.12 13.06
CA VAL A 231 5.81 18.82 12.79
C VAL A 231 5.31 17.76 13.80
N ASN A 232 5.10 18.13 15.07
CA ASN A 232 4.52 17.24 16.06
C ASN A 232 3.10 16.78 15.67
N ASP A 233 2.26 17.70 15.17
CA ASP A 233 0.93 17.37 14.68
C ASP A 233 0.98 16.41 13.48
N PHE A 234 1.91 16.63 12.54
CA PHE A 234 2.13 15.69 11.43
C PHE A 234 2.57 14.31 11.92
N CYS A 235 3.49 14.22 12.88
CA CYS A 235 3.92 12.94 13.46
C CYS A 235 2.75 12.21 14.13
N ARG A 236 1.85 12.93 14.81
CA ARG A 236 0.64 12.35 15.41
C ARG A 236 -0.33 11.83 14.34
N ALA A 237 -0.58 12.59 13.29
CA ALA A 237 -1.42 12.16 12.18
C ALA A 237 -0.86 10.92 11.47
N ILE A 238 0.47 10.84 11.29
CA ILE A 238 1.14 9.65 10.75
C ILE A 238 0.88 8.43 11.65
N MET A 239 1.02 8.57 12.97
CA MET A 239 0.74 7.46 13.90
C MET A 239 -0.72 7.01 13.86
N GLU A 240 -1.67 7.94 13.68
CA GLU A 240 -3.09 7.61 13.53
C GLU A 240 -3.35 6.82 12.24
N HIS A 241 -2.87 7.30 11.09
CA HIS A 241 -2.99 6.59 9.82
C HIS A 241 -2.30 5.22 9.80
N MET A 242 -1.27 5.03 10.63
CA MET A 242 -0.64 3.72 10.79
C MET A 242 -1.52 2.71 11.49
N VAL A 243 -2.38 3.13 12.41
CA VAL A 243 -3.36 2.23 13.06
C VAL A 243 -4.32 1.69 12.00
N ASP A 244 -4.86 2.57 11.15
CA ASP A 244 -5.74 2.17 10.04
C ASP A 244 -5.03 1.25 9.05
N SER A 245 -3.77 1.55 8.74
CA SER A 245 -2.95 0.74 7.82
C SER A 245 -2.68 -0.66 8.37
N VAL A 246 -2.42 -0.79 9.67
CA VAL A 246 -2.26 -2.10 10.33
C VAL A 246 -3.56 -2.89 10.26
N ALA A 247 -4.71 -2.27 10.57
CA ALA A 247 -6.01 -2.93 10.45
C ALA A 247 -6.31 -3.38 9.01
N ALA A 248 -5.90 -2.59 8.00
CA ALA A 248 -6.02 -2.96 6.61
C ALA A 248 -5.17 -4.19 6.27
N VAL A 249 -3.92 -4.26 6.76
CA VAL A 249 -3.05 -5.43 6.58
C VAL A 249 -3.64 -6.68 7.23
N GLU A 250 -4.16 -6.58 8.47
CA GLU A 250 -4.81 -7.69 9.16
C GLU A 250 -6.04 -8.22 8.39
N LYS A 251 -6.88 -7.30 7.89
CA LYS A 251 -8.04 -7.69 7.06
C LYS A 251 -7.60 -8.36 5.77
N ALA A 252 -6.52 -7.88 5.17
CA ALA A 252 -6.00 -8.43 3.92
C ALA A 252 -5.41 -9.84 4.15
N TYR A 253 -4.76 -10.08 5.29
CA TYR A 253 -4.33 -11.41 5.74
C TYR A 253 -5.49 -12.40 5.85
N ALA A 254 -6.55 -12.02 6.56
CA ALA A 254 -7.74 -12.86 6.70
C ALA A 254 -8.38 -13.17 5.33
N GLY A 255 -8.34 -12.22 4.39
CA GLY A 255 -8.79 -12.43 3.02
C GLY A 255 -7.93 -13.44 2.24
N ALA A 256 -6.60 -13.37 2.38
CA ALA A 256 -5.68 -14.31 1.75
C ALA A 256 -5.84 -15.73 2.30
N GLU A 257 -6.02 -15.87 3.61
CA GLU A 257 -6.29 -17.17 4.25
C GLU A 257 -7.63 -17.79 3.79
N ALA A 258 -8.68 -16.96 3.66
CA ALA A 258 -9.95 -17.41 3.12
C ALA A 258 -9.85 -17.88 1.65
N LEU A 259 -8.99 -17.24 0.85
CA LEU A 259 -8.72 -17.66 -0.53
C LEU A 259 -7.98 -19.00 -0.57
N ASP A 260 -6.97 -19.20 0.28
CA ASP A 260 -6.24 -20.47 0.39
C ASP A 260 -7.18 -21.64 0.72
N LEU A 261 -8.06 -21.45 1.71
CA LEU A 261 -9.10 -22.43 2.04
C LEU A 261 -10.07 -22.67 0.88
N GLY A 262 -10.49 -21.61 0.18
CA GLY A 262 -11.39 -21.69 -0.97
C GLY A 262 -10.79 -22.48 -2.13
N MET A 263 -9.49 -22.31 -2.39
CA MET A 263 -8.76 -23.05 -3.41
C MET A 263 -8.73 -24.56 -3.13
N GLY A 264 -8.59 -24.98 -1.87
CA GLY A 264 -8.68 -26.40 -1.50
C GLY A 264 -10.03 -27.01 -1.90
N GLY A 265 -11.11 -26.25 -1.79
CA GLY A 265 -12.44 -26.66 -2.28
C GLY A 265 -12.50 -26.78 -3.81
N VAL A 266 -11.95 -25.81 -4.54
CA VAL A 266 -11.90 -25.85 -6.02
C VAL A 266 -11.05 -27.03 -6.52
N GLN A 267 -9.93 -27.30 -5.85
CA GLN A 267 -9.08 -28.46 -6.15
C GLN A 267 -9.83 -29.79 -5.95
N ALA A 268 -10.60 -29.91 -4.87
CA ALA A 268 -11.42 -31.10 -4.63
C ALA A 268 -12.44 -31.31 -5.75
N VAL A 269 -13.11 -30.24 -6.20
CA VAL A 269 -14.06 -30.30 -7.33
C VAL A 269 -13.36 -30.74 -8.63
N ALA A 270 -12.18 -30.19 -8.94
CA ALA A 270 -11.41 -30.58 -10.13
C ALA A 270 -11.01 -32.07 -10.08
N GLN A 271 -10.66 -32.59 -8.90
CA GLN A 271 -10.38 -34.02 -8.71
C GLN A 271 -11.63 -34.89 -8.90
N GLU A 272 -12.78 -34.45 -8.37
CA GLU A 272 -14.05 -35.16 -8.58
C GLU A 272 -14.43 -35.22 -10.05
N ILE A 273 -14.27 -34.13 -10.82
CA ILE A 273 -14.52 -34.13 -12.26
C ILE A 273 -13.63 -35.16 -12.96
N ASN A 274 -12.34 -35.20 -12.65
CA ASN A 274 -11.42 -36.21 -13.23
C ASN A 274 -11.85 -37.64 -12.91
N GLN A 275 -12.34 -37.91 -11.69
CA GLN A 275 -12.88 -39.23 -11.34
C GLN A 275 -14.15 -39.57 -12.14
N VAL A 276 -15.05 -38.60 -12.32
CA VAL A 276 -16.27 -38.76 -13.12
C VAL A 276 -15.92 -39.01 -14.58
N VAL A 277 -14.98 -38.25 -15.16
CA VAL A 277 -14.43 -38.45 -16.51
C VAL A 277 -13.89 -39.87 -16.68
N GLY A 278 -13.12 -40.38 -15.72
CA GLY A 278 -12.60 -41.75 -15.74
C GLY A 278 -13.71 -42.80 -15.74
N LYS A 279 -14.75 -42.62 -14.91
CA LYS A 279 -15.91 -43.53 -14.86
C LYS A 279 -16.71 -43.51 -16.16
N ILE A 280 -16.98 -42.33 -16.73
CA ILE A 280 -17.73 -42.19 -17.99
C ILE A 280 -16.94 -42.78 -19.15
N SER A 281 -15.62 -42.55 -19.22
CA SER A 281 -14.74 -43.16 -20.23
C SER A 281 -14.82 -44.68 -20.21
N HIS A 282 -14.78 -45.28 -19.01
CA HIS A 282 -14.94 -46.73 -18.84
C HIS A 282 -16.31 -47.22 -19.30
N ILE A 283 -17.40 -46.54 -18.89
CA ILE A 283 -18.77 -46.88 -19.30
C ILE A 283 -18.89 -46.79 -20.82
N SER A 284 -18.43 -45.70 -21.43
CA SER A 284 -18.40 -45.51 -22.88
C SER A 284 -17.69 -46.69 -23.55
N GLY A 285 -16.47 -47.04 -23.11
CA GLY A 285 -15.73 -48.21 -23.59
C GLY A 285 -16.55 -49.51 -23.57
N SER A 286 -17.14 -49.84 -22.43
CA SER A 286 -17.98 -51.05 -22.28
C SER A 286 -19.22 -51.02 -23.19
N THR A 287 -19.83 -49.86 -23.41
CA THR A 287 -20.96 -49.69 -24.33
C THR A 287 -20.57 -49.99 -25.77
N THR A 288 -19.34 -49.68 -26.20
CA THR A 288 -18.88 -50.07 -27.56
C THR A 288 -18.76 -51.57 -27.70
N ASP A 289 -18.27 -52.27 -26.67
CA ASP A 289 -18.14 -53.72 -26.71
C ASP A 289 -19.52 -54.38 -26.82
N VAL A 290 -20.49 -53.92 -26.01
CA VAL A 290 -21.89 -54.40 -26.05
C VAL A 290 -22.55 -54.10 -27.40
N LEU A 291 -22.39 -52.89 -27.94
CA LEU A 291 -22.96 -52.52 -29.24
C LEU A 291 -22.40 -53.37 -30.39
N LYS A 292 -21.10 -53.69 -30.33
CA LYS A 292 -20.46 -54.55 -31.32
C LYS A 292 -21.01 -55.98 -31.25
N GLU A 293 -21.11 -56.55 -30.06
CA GLU A 293 -21.69 -57.89 -29.85
C GLU A 293 -23.16 -57.95 -30.30
N GLN A 294 -23.95 -56.91 -30.02
CA GLN A 294 -25.34 -56.82 -30.44
C GLN A 294 -25.47 -56.70 -31.96
N SER A 295 -24.58 -55.94 -32.61
CA SER A 295 -24.53 -55.83 -34.08
C SER A 295 -24.18 -57.17 -34.74
N ASP A 296 -23.15 -57.85 -34.23
CA ASP A 296 -22.73 -59.18 -34.73
C ASP A 296 -23.84 -60.21 -34.56
N SER A 297 -24.49 -60.23 -33.39
CA SER A 297 -25.66 -61.08 -33.11
C SER A 297 -26.82 -60.79 -34.06
N MET A 298 -27.05 -59.52 -34.39
CA MET A 298 -28.11 -59.11 -35.29
C MET A 298 -27.84 -59.52 -36.74
N GLN A 299 -26.61 -59.34 -37.22
CA GLN A 299 -26.20 -59.82 -38.53
C GLN A 299 -26.39 -61.33 -38.65
N GLN A 300 -25.99 -62.09 -37.63
CA GLN A 300 -26.16 -63.54 -37.61
C GLN A 300 -27.64 -63.94 -37.64
N LEU A 301 -28.49 -63.22 -36.91
CA LEU A 301 -29.94 -63.43 -36.90
C LEU A 301 -30.56 -63.15 -38.27
N LEU A 302 -30.20 -62.03 -38.92
CA LEU A 302 -30.66 -61.70 -40.28
C LEU A 302 -30.21 -62.75 -41.30
N ILE A 303 -29.00 -63.29 -41.19
CA ILE A 303 -28.52 -64.40 -42.04
C ILE A 303 -29.38 -65.64 -41.83
N ASN A 304 -29.69 -65.99 -40.58
CA ASN A 304 -30.54 -67.14 -40.25
C ASN A 304 -31.98 -66.95 -40.77
N LEU A 305 -32.57 -65.76 -40.65
CA LEU A 305 -33.89 -65.44 -41.20
C LEU A 305 -33.92 -65.54 -42.73
N LYS A 306 -32.90 -65.03 -43.43
CA LYS A 306 -32.77 -65.17 -44.89
C LYS A 306 -32.69 -66.64 -45.31
N ARG A 307 -31.95 -67.47 -44.58
CA ARG A 307 -31.88 -68.93 -44.81
C ARG A 307 -33.24 -69.58 -44.61
N LEU A 308 -33.96 -69.26 -43.53
CA LEU A 308 -35.30 -69.77 -43.26
C LEU A 308 -36.29 -69.38 -44.37
N ARG A 309 -36.28 -68.11 -44.80
CA ARG A 309 -37.12 -67.61 -45.92
C ARG A 309 -36.81 -68.35 -47.23
N GLY A 310 -35.53 -68.65 -47.50
CA GLY A 310 -35.09 -69.40 -48.67
C GLY A 310 -35.36 -70.92 -48.61
N MET A 311 -35.56 -71.49 -47.42
CA MET A 311 -36.00 -72.88 -47.23
C MET A 311 -37.53 -73.03 -47.29
N ALA A 312 -38.24 -71.91 -47.11
CA ALA A 312 -39.69 -71.83 -46.98
C ALA A 312 -40.43 -71.58 -48.31
N GLY A 313 -39.76 -71.03 -49.31
CA GLY A 313 -40.26 -70.84 -50.69
C GLY A 313 -39.83 -71.96 -51.62
#